data_AF-A0A851WP68-F1
#
_entry.id   AF-A0A851WP68-F1
#
_cell.length_a   1.000
_cell.length_b   1.000
_cell.length_c   1.000
_cell.angle_alpha   90.00
_cell.angle_beta   90.00
_cell.angle_gamma   90.00
#
_symmetry.space_group_name_H-M   'P 1'
#
loop_
_entity.id
_entity.type
_entity.pdbx_description
1 polymer ?
#
loop_
_entity_poly.entity_id
_entity_poly.type
_entity_poly.pdbx_seq_one_letter_code
_entity_poly.pdbx_strand_id
1 'polypeptide(L)'
;GAGAAAAPSTAARSTSARTGRSISSSAAAEALRWLVQQGALPSPAAGTPRRPAPTAEPRRAAAAAGRGSGRAQRRPAGDEVEAPAAAQSPSSSGEAVLLYRDKSNLYPGGVQAGPGGAALRPNGQTKSLVPQRLALEYIVPCMNKHGICVVDDFLGKELGGLVAEEVRALHHTGLFTDGQLVSQKSDSSKDIRGDKITWVEGKEPGCQTIRLLMNSMDDLIRHCNGKLGNYKINGRTKAMVACYPGNGTGYVRHVDNPNGDGRCVTCIYYLNKDWDAKVSGGILRIFPEGKAQFADIEPKFDRLLFFWSDRRNPHEVQPAFATRYAITVWYFDADERARAKVKYLTGEKGVRVELNKPSDSIGKDV
;
A
#
# COMPACT_ATOMS: atom_id res chain seq x y z
N GLY A 1 7.04 -75.61 -1.82
CA GLY A 1 7.10 -74.36 -2.59
C GLY A 1 5.97 -73.47 -2.14
N ALA A 2 6.25 -72.16 -2.03
CA ALA A 2 5.37 -71.05 -1.63
C ALA A 2 3.92 -71.13 -2.20
N GLY A 3 2.92 -70.47 -1.63
CA GLY A 3 2.88 -69.38 -0.67
C GLY A 3 1.41 -69.01 -0.36
N ALA A 4 1.26 -68.21 0.69
CA ALA A 4 0.01 -67.82 1.33
C ALA A 4 -0.85 -66.84 0.51
N ALA A 5 -2.18 -66.87 0.68
CA ALA A 5 -2.91 -65.92 1.54
C ALA A 5 -4.42 -65.81 1.20
N ALA A 6 -5.17 -65.43 2.24
CA ALA A 6 -6.47 -64.74 2.27
C ALA A 6 -7.74 -65.56 2.56
N ALA A 7 -8.32 -65.28 3.72
CA ALA A 7 -9.69 -65.57 4.14
C ALA A 7 -10.32 -64.27 4.72
N PRO A 8 -11.66 -64.14 4.81
CA PRO A 8 -12.36 -62.92 4.40
C PRO A 8 -13.12 -62.14 5.49
N SER A 9 -13.55 -60.94 5.09
CA SER A 9 -14.75 -60.15 5.42
C SER A 9 -15.48 -60.32 6.77
N THR A 10 -15.80 -59.19 7.42
CA THR A 10 -17.16 -58.91 7.95
C THR A 10 -17.45 -57.41 7.93
N ALA A 11 -18.74 -57.09 7.79
CA ALA A 11 -19.33 -55.82 7.41
C ALA A 11 -19.84 -54.97 8.58
N ALA A 12 -20.03 -53.67 8.36
CA ALA A 12 -21.23 -52.94 8.83
C ALA A 12 -21.39 -51.61 8.09
N ARG A 13 -22.55 -51.43 7.45
CA ARG A 13 -23.08 -50.15 6.94
C ARG A 13 -23.70 -49.34 8.08
N SER A 14 -23.61 -48.01 8.05
CA SER A 14 -24.79 -47.16 8.26
C SER A 14 -24.57 -45.76 7.67
N THR A 15 -25.62 -45.27 7.04
CA THR A 15 -25.82 -43.95 6.43
C THR A 15 -26.42 -42.98 7.46
N SER A 16 -26.09 -41.68 7.42
CA SER A 16 -27.05 -40.57 7.16
C SER A 16 -26.62 -39.21 7.72
N ALA A 17 -26.83 -38.20 6.86
CA ALA A 17 -27.31 -36.84 7.11
C ALA A 17 -26.54 -35.76 7.92
N ARG A 18 -26.48 -34.62 7.22
CA ARG A 18 -26.04 -33.25 7.53
C ARG A 18 -27.01 -32.55 8.50
N THR A 19 -26.51 -31.83 9.52
CA THR A 19 -27.16 -30.64 10.08
C THR A 19 -26.13 -29.68 10.67
N GLY A 20 -26.25 -28.38 10.37
CA GLY A 20 -25.49 -27.32 11.01
C GLY A 20 -26.02 -27.03 12.42
N ARG A 21 -25.13 -26.55 13.31
CA ARG A 21 -25.53 -25.98 14.59
C ARG A 21 -24.77 -24.69 14.88
N SER A 22 -25.55 -23.65 15.16
CA SER A 22 -25.19 -22.41 15.82
C SER A 22 -24.56 -22.69 17.19
N ILE A 23 -23.45 -22.02 17.49
CA ILE A 23 -22.81 -22.08 18.81
C ILE A 23 -23.70 -21.33 19.82
N SER A 24 -24.22 -22.03 20.83
CA SER A 24 -25.01 -21.45 21.90
C SER A 24 -24.13 -20.69 22.90
N SER A 25 -24.71 -19.65 23.52
CA SER A 25 -24.09 -18.75 24.50
C SER A 25 -23.44 -19.42 25.72
N SER A 26 -23.70 -20.71 25.99
CA SER A 26 -23.08 -21.43 27.10
C SER A 26 -21.62 -21.83 26.86
N ALA A 27 -21.23 -22.15 25.61
CA ALA A 27 -19.87 -22.59 25.30
C ALA A 27 -18.85 -21.43 25.40
N ALA A 28 -19.27 -20.21 25.07
CA ALA A 28 -18.45 -19.01 25.24
C ALA A 28 -18.25 -18.67 26.72
N ALA A 29 -19.25 -18.91 27.57
CA ALA A 29 -19.17 -18.66 29.00
C ALA A 29 -18.25 -19.65 29.73
N GLU A 30 -18.18 -20.91 29.27
CA GLU A 30 -17.25 -21.92 29.81
C GLU A 30 -15.79 -21.64 29.41
N ALA A 31 -15.55 -21.21 28.16
CA ALA A 31 -14.22 -20.80 27.70
C ALA A 31 -13.67 -19.59 28.48
N LEU A 32 -14.53 -18.63 28.82
CA LEU A 32 -14.15 -17.48 29.65
C LEU A 32 -13.81 -17.87 31.09
N ARG A 33 -14.53 -18.82 31.70
CA ARG A 33 -14.20 -19.34 33.03
C ARG A 33 -12.88 -20.08 33.05
N TRP A 34 -12.59 -20.86 32.01
CA TRP A 34 -11.33 -21.58 31.87
C TRP A 34 -10.12 -20.62 31.73
N LEU A 35 -10.26 -19.52 30.99
CA LEU A 35 -9.20 -18.52 30.82
C LEU A 35 -8.90 -17.71 32.10
N VAL A 36 -9.91 -17.43 32.92
CA VAL A 36 -9.73 -16.79 34.24
C VAL A 36 -9.02 -17.73 35.22
N GLN A 37 -9.29 -19.04 35.15
CA GLN A 37 -8.67 -20.04 36.02
C GLN A 37 -7.18 -20.31 35.68
N GLN A 38 -6.78 -20.01 34.44
CA GLN A 38 -5.39 -20.09 33.93
C GLN A 38 -4.61 -18.78 34.13
N GLY A 39 -5.20 -17.74 34.72
CA GLY A 39 -4.55 -16.43 34.93
C GLY A 39 -4.35 -15.60 33.65
N ALA A 40 -4.98 -15.98 32.54
CA ALA A 40 -4.87 -15.27 31.25
C ALA A 40 -5.78 -14.03 31.17
N LEU A 41 -6.70 -13.85 32.12
CA LEU A 41 -7.57 -12.68 32.27
C LEU A 41 -7.75 -12.33 33.76
N PRO A 42 -7.75 -11.05 34.16
CA PRO A 42 -7.99 -10.66 35.54
C PRO A 42 -9.44 -10.94 35.95
N SER A 43 -9.63 -11.45 37.17
CA SER A 43 -10.95 -11.74 37.75
C SER A 43 -11.72 -10.43 38.04
N PRO A 44 -13.03 -10.33 37.78
CA PRO A 44 -13.80 -9.13 38.06
C PRO A 44 -14.11 -9.06 39.57
N ALA A 45 -13.24 -8.39 40.32
CA ALA A 45 -13.54 -7.99 41.69
C ALA A 45 -14.18 -6.60 41.69
N ALA A 46 -15.33 -6.53 42.35
CA ALA A 46 -16.09 -5.34 42.66
C ALA A 46 -15.28 -4.32 43.48
N GLY A 47 -15.49 -3.03 43.21
CA GLY A 47 -14.99 -1.95 44.06
C GLY A 47 -14.67 -0.67 43.29
N THR A 48 -15.64 0.22 43.20
CA THR A 48 -15.43 1.64 42.88
C THR A 48 -14.50 2.29 43.90
N PRO A 49 -13.63 3.20 43.45
CA PRO A 49 -13.50 4.46 44.17
C PRO A 49 -13.71 5.67 43.28
N ARG A 50 -14.24 6.70 43.94
CA ARG A 50 -14.75 7.97 43.45
C ARG A 50 -13.69 8.82 42.75
N ARG A 51 -14.15 9.48 41.70
CA ARG A 51 -13.58 10.65 41.02
C ARG A 51 -13.53 11.85 41.99
N PRO A 52 -12.43 12.63 42.09
CA PRO A 52 -12.50 13.99 42.62
C PRO A 52 -12.85 14.98 41.49
N ALA A 53 -13.73 15.91 41.82
CA ALA A 53 -14.19 17.02 40.99
C ALA A 53 -13.08 18.06 40.75
N PRO A 54 -13.16 18.88 39.68
CA PRO A 54 -12.19 19.92 39.40
C PRO A 54 -12.43 21.14 40.33
N THR A 55 -11.36 21.63 40.95
CA THR A 55 -11.35 22.91 41.67
C THR A 55 -11.19 24.07 40.69
N ALA A 56 -11.97 25.12 40.93
CA ALA A 56 -12.06 26.34 40.14
C ALA A 56 -11.09 27.42 40.66
N GLU A 57 -10.39 28.07 39.69
CA GLU A 57 -10.04 29.51 39.57
C GLU A 57 -9.22 30.23 40.69
N PRO A 58 -8.39 31.26 40.36
CA PRO A 58 -8.89 32.49 39.73
C PRO A 58 -8.05 33.16 38.63
N ARG A 59 -8.83 33.92 37.86
CA ARG A 59 -8.53 34.98 36.88
C ARG A 59 -7.37 35.91 37.26
N ARG A 60 -6.61 36.33 36.23
CA ARG A 60 -6.00 37.67 36.17
C ARG A 60 -6.45 38.40 34.92
N ALA A 61 -6.77 39.67 35.13
CA ALA A 61 -7.42 40.59 34.21
C ALA A 61 -6.43 41.35 33.31
N ALA A 62 -6.96 41.68 32.13
CA ALA A 62 -6.78 42.85 31.26
C ALA A 62 -5.62 43.85 31.48
N ALA A 63 -5.00 44.23 30.35
CA ALA A 63 -4.78 45.63 30.00
C ALA A 63 -4.79 45.81 28.47
N ALA A 64 -5.65 46.71 28.00
CA ALA A 64 -5.70 47.26 26.65
C ALA A 64 -5.58 48.79 26.76
N ALA A 65 -4.76 49.42 25.91
CA ALA A 65 -4.80 50.81 25.44
C ALA A 65 -3.44 51.10 24.73
N GLY A 66 -3.31 51.83 23.63
CA GLY A 66 -4.25 52.58 22.81
C GLY A 66 -3.49 53.57 21.90
N ARG A 67 -4.04 53.80 20.70
CA ARG A 67 -4.15 55.07 19.93
C ARG A 67 -2.93 55.78 19.31
N GLY A 68 -3.17 56.21 18.06
CA GLY A 68 -2.58 57.37 17.35
C GLY A 68 -2.61 57.15 15.82
N SER A 69 -3.64 57.50 15.03
CA SER A 69 -4.15 58.81 14.58
C SER A 69 -3.16 59.68 13.78
N GLY A 70 -3.50 59.93 12.49
CA GLY A 70 -2.97 61.01 11.65
C GLY A 70 -3.26 60.76 10.16
N ARG A 71 -4.45 61.09 9.64
CA ARG A 71 -4.94 62.38 9.10
C ARG A 71 -4.73 62.52 7.58
N ALA A 72 -5.85 62.84 6.93
CA ALA A 72 -6.10 62.99 5.50
C ALA A 72 -5.48 64.23 4.83
N GLN A 73 -5.35 64.18 3.50
CA GLN A 73 -5.47 65.30 2.53
C GLN A 73 -5.68 64.69 1.12
N ARG A 74 -6.89 64.79 0.55
CA ARG A 74 -7.41 65.79 -0.42
C ARG A 74 -7.01 65.55 -1.90
N ARG A 75 -8.03 65.23 -2.71
CA ARG A 75 -8.12 65.35 -4.20
C ARG A 75 -8.19 66.83 -4.63
N PRO A 76 -8.01 67.19 -5.92
CA PRO A 76 -9.06 67.13 -6.98
C PRO A 76 -8.58 66.43 -8.27
N ALA A 77 -9.38 65.62 -8.98
CA ALA A 77 -10.42 65.92 -9.98
C ALA A 77 -9.86 66.25 -11.40
N GLY A 78 -10.30 65.47 -12.39
CA GLY A 78 -9.98 65.62 -13.83
C GLY A 78 -10.55 64.42 -14.60
N ASP A 79 -11.43 64.70 -15.55
CA ASP A 79 -12.50 63.86 -16.13
C ASP A 79 -12.14 62.63 -16.98
N GLU A 80 -13.11 61.70 -16.97
CA GLU A 80 -13.66 60.83 -18.03
C GLU A 80 -12.74 60.15 -19.06
N VAL A 81 -12.88 58.81 -19.22
CA VAL A 81 -13.27 58.10 -20.46
C VAL A 81 -13.53 56.60 -20.17
N GLU A 82 -14.70 56.13 -20.62
CA GLU A 82 -15.18 54.77 -20.97
C GLU A 82 -14.78 53.49 -20.19
N ALA A 83 -15.81 52.70 -19.84
CA ALA A 83 -15.71 51.28 -19.52
C ALA A 83 -15.42 50.44 -20.78
N PRO A 84 -14.74 49.28 -20.65
CA PRO A 84 -15.52 48.06 -20.68
C PRO A 84 -15.02 46.90 -19.78
N ALA A 85 -15.99 46.04 -19.45
CA ALA A 85 -15.92 44.58 -19.28
C ALA A 85 -14.86 43.93 -18.38
N ALA A 86 -15.38 43.15 -17.42
CA ALA A 86 -14.68 42.27 -16.51
C ALA A 86 -13.65 41.34 -17.19
N ALA A 87 -12.39 41.44 -16.77
CA ALA A 87 -11.38 40.43 -17.01
C ALA A 87 -11.26 39.53 -15.79
N GLN A 88 -11.71 38.28 -15.96
CA GLN A 88 -11.51 37.18 -15.04
C GLN A 88 -10.01 36.88 -14.94
N SER A 89 -9.45 36.95 -13.74
CA SER A 89 -8.10 36.49 -13.43
C SER A 89 -8.03 34.96 -13.51
N PRO A 90 -7.09 34.36 -14.27
CA PRO A 90 -7.05 32.92 -14.46
C PRO A 90 -6.51 32.22 -13.21
N SER A 91 -7.32 31.34 -12.65
CA SER A 91 -6.90 30.35 -11.65
C SER A 91 -5.94 29.36 -12.30
N SER A 92 -4.70 29.28 -11.80
CA SER A 92 -3.72 28.28 -12.19
C SER A 92 -4.08 26.90 -11.61
N SER A 93 -5.02 26.21 -12.24
CA SER A 93 -5.17 24.76 -12.07
C SER A 93 -4.10 24.07 -12.92
N GLY A 94 -2.99 23.68 -12.30
CA GLY A 94 -2.00 22.84 -12.94
C GLY A 94 -2.65 21.54 -13.41
N GLU A 95 -2.55 21.26 -14.71
CA GLU A 95 -3.06 20.04 -15.32
C GLU A 95 -2.43 18.82 -14.62
N ALA A 96 -3.24 18.12 -13.82
CA ALA A 96 -2.94 16.76 -13.42
C ALA A 96 -2.90 15.93 -14.71
N VAL A 97 -1.71 15.47 -15.11
CA VAL A 97 -1.55 14.54 -16.23
C VAL A 97 -2.48 13.35 -15.96
N LEU A 98 -3.54 13.23 -16.76
CA LEU A 98 -4.54 12.17 -16.67
C LEU A 98 -3.86 10.81 -16.91
N LEU A 99 -3.42 10.17 -15.83
CA LEU A 99 -2.91 8.79 -15.78
C LEU A 99 -4.04 7.77 -15.57
N TYR A 100 -5.27 8.15 -15.88
CA TYR A 100 -6.48 7.37 -15.59
C TYR A 100 -7.09 6.87 -16.89
N ARG A 101 -7.27 5.55 -16.99
CA ARG A 101 -8.03 4.94 -18.09
C ARG A 101 -9.23 4.18 -17.54
N ASP A 102 -10.41 4.62 -17.97
CA ASP A 102 -11.66 3.90 -17.77
C ASP A 102 -11.65 2.58 -18.57
N LYS A 103 -12.02 1.48 -17.90
CA LYS A 103 -12.05 0.12 -18.45
C LYS A 103 -13.23 -0.12 -19.39
N SER A 104 -14.21 0.79 -19.47
CA SER A 104 -15.39 0.65 -20.33
C SER A 104 -15.04 0.28 -21.79
N ASN A 105 -13.92 0.79 -22.31
CA ASN A 105 -13.44 0.51 -23.67
C ASN A 105 -12.66 -0.82 -23.84
N LEU A 106 -12.39 -1.56 -22.76
CA LEU A 106 -11.71 -2.87 -22.80
C LEU A 106 -12.69 -4.05 -22.90
N TYR A 107 -13.97 -3.82 -22.62
CA TYR A 107 -15.04 -4.76 -22.88
C TYR A 107 -15.59 -4.50 -24.29
N PRO A 108 -15.68 -5.51 -25.19
CA PRO A 108 -16.43 -5.33 -26.42
C PRO A 108 -17.84 -4.87 -26.05
N GLY A 109 -18.33 -3.84 -26.75
CA GLY A 109 -19.53 -3.07 -26.41
C GLY A 109 -20.72 -3.91 -25.96
N GLY A 110 -21.51 -3.31 -25.05
CA GLY A 110 -22.67 -3.93 -24.44
C GLY A 110 -23.55 -4.68 -25.43
N VAL A 111 -23.53 -6.00 -25.33
CA VAL A 111 -24.58 -6.85 -25.86
C VAL A 111 -25.34 -7.34 -24.65
N GLN A 112 -26.59 -6.90 -24.53
CA GLN A 112 -27.56 -7.54 -23.64
C GLN A 112 -27.47 -9.04 -23.82
N ALA A 113 -27.28 -9.77 -22.73
CA ALA A 113 -27.18 -11.22 -22.73
C ALA A 113 -28.50 -11.84 -23.24
N GLY A 114 -28.55 -12.11 -24.55
CA GLY A 114 -29.42 -13.13 -25.12
C GLY A 114 -28.79 -14.51 -24.90
N PRO A 115 -29.58 -15.57 -24.74
CA PRO A 115 -29.06 -16.89 -24.41
C PRO A 115 -28.41 -17.52 -25.65
N GLY A 116 -27.08 -17.52 -25.69
CA GLY A 116 -26.28 -18.27 -26.67
C GLY A 116 -25.41 -17.37 -27.55
N GLY A 117 -24.10 -17.38 -27.31
CA GLY A 117 -23.17 -16.67 -28.19
C GLY A 117 -21.75 -16.50 -27.65
N ALA A 118 -21.10 -17.56 -27.17
CA ALA A 118 -19.63 -17.54 -27.04
C ALA A 118 -19.02 -17.84 -28.41
N ALA A 119 -18.32 -16.87 -29.02
CA ALA A 119 -17.57 -17.09 -30.24
C ALA A 119 -16.39 -18.06 -29.96
N LEU A 120 -16.57 -19.32 -30.33
CA LEU A 120 -15.58 -20.39 -30.22
C LEU A 120 -14.46 -20.20 -31.25
N ARG A 121 -13.20 -20.17 -30.79
CA ARG A 121 -12.03 -20.46 -31.63
C ARG A 121 -11.72 -21.96 -31.58
N PRO A 122 -11.06 -22.56 -32.59
CA PRO A 122 -10.97 -24.02 -32.75
C PRO A 122 -10.17 -24.79 -31.68
N ASN A 123 -9.59 -24.14 -30.67
CA ASN A 123 -8.67 -24.77 -29.71
C ASN A 123 -9.13 -24.76 -28.23
N GLY A 124 -10.42 -24.56 -27.94
CA GLY A 124 -10.98 -24.86 -26.61
C GLY A 124 -10.40 -24.11 -25.39
N GLN A 125 -9.51 -23.13 -25.60
CA GLN A 125 -8.95 -22.29 -24.54
C GLN A 125 -9.48 -20.86 -24.66
N THR A 126 -10.51 -20.52 -23.90
CA THR A 126 -10.92 -19.12 -23.68
C THR A 126 -10.03 -18.50 -22.61
N LYS A 127 -8.76 -18.20 -22.94
CA LYS A 127 -7.99 -17.27 -22.10
C LYS A 127 -8.65 -15.90 -22.23
N SER A 128 -9.15 -15.36 -21.12
CA SER A 128 -9.62 -13.98 -21.07
C SER A 128 -8.54 -13.08 -21.67
N LEU A 129 -8.86 -12.38 -22.77
CA LEU A 129 -7.91 -11.48 -23.43
C LEU A 129 -7.70 -10.18 -22.64
N VAL A 130 -8.49 -9.97 -21.58
CA VAL A 130 -8.53 -8.72 -20.81
C VAL A 130 -7.18 -8.44 -20.12
N PRO A 131 -6.54 -9.38 -19.39
CA PRO A 131 -5.24 -9.12 -18.76
C PRO A 131 -4.13 -8.86 -19.80
N GLN A 132 -4.15 -9.59 -20.93
CA GLN A 132 -3.18 -9.39 -22.00
C GLN A 132 -3.33 -8.02 -22.67
N ARG A 133 -4.55 -7.61 -23.00
CA ARG A 133 -4.81 -6.28 -23.59
C ARG A 133 -4.44 -5.17 -22.61
N LEU A 134 -4.87 -5.26 -21.35
CA LEU A 134 -4.51 -4.29 -20.31
C LEU A 134 -2.99 -4.16 -20.17
N ALA A 135 -2.27 -5.27 -20.18
CA ALA A 135 -0.81 -5.30 -20.13
C ALA A 135 -0.17 -4.60 -21.35
N LEU A 136 -0.53 -5.02 -22.57
CA LEU A 136 0.14 -4.59 -23.80
C LEU A 136 -0.29 -3.22 -24.30
N GLU A 137 -1.56 -2.86 -24.15
CA GLU A 137 -2.14 -1.64 -24.71
C GLU A 137 -2.12 -0.47 -23.72
N TYR A 138 -1.88 -0.74 -22.43
CA TYR A 138 -1.90 0.29 -21.40
C TYR A 138 -0.68 0.24 -20.47
N ILE A 139 -0.47 -0.85 -19.72
CA ILE A 139 0.58 -0.90 -18.69
C ILE A 139 1.97 -0.72 -19.31
N VAL A 140 2.30 -1.46 -20.38
CA VAL A 140 3.61 -1.37 -21.05
C VAL A 140 3.88 0.04 -21.59
N PRO A 141 3.01 0.65 -22.43
CA PRO A 141 3.21 2.02 -22.90
C PRO A 141 3.29 3.03 -21.75
N CYS A 142 2.43 2.90 -20.73
CA CYS A 142 2.37 3.84 -19.61
C CYS A 142 3.64 3.79 -18.76
N MET A 143 4.10 2.59 -18.40
CA MET A 143 5.34 2.39 -17.64
C MET A 143 6.57 2.88 -18.41
N ASN A 144 6.66 2.59 -19.72
CA ASN A 144 7.81 3.01 -20.52
C ASN A 144 7.84 4.53 -20.74
N LYS A 145 6.68 5.19 -20.88
CA LYS A 145 6.59 6.64 -21.09
C LYS A 145 6.67 7.45 -19.80
N HIS A 146 5.98 7.01 -18.75
CA HIS A 146 5.78 7.80 -17.55
C HIS A 146 6.54 7.28 -16.33
N GLY A 147 6.85 5.99 -16.30
CA GLY A 147 7.48 5.30 -15.16
C GLY A 147 6.55 5.05 -13.97
N ILE A 148 5.26 5.36 -14.14
CA ILE A 148 4.16 5.22 -13.17
C ILE A 148 2.92 4.86 -13.98
N CYS A 149 2.14 3.86 -13.53
CA CYS A 149 0.92 3.42 -14.18
C CYS A 149 -0.15 3.08 -13.13
N VAL A 150 -1.34 3.68 -13.25
CA VAL A 150 -2.49 3.44 -12.37
C VAL A 150 -3.57 2.67 -13.13
N VAL A 151 -4.12 1.62 -12.51
CA VAL A 151 -5.26 0.85 -13.00
C VAL A 151 -6.33 0.84 -11.91
N ASP A 152 -7.42 1.55 -12.13
CA ASP A 152 -8.59 1.50 -11.24
C ASP A 152 -9.49 0.30 -11.54
N ASP A 153 -10.33 -0.04 -10.56
CA ASP A 153 -11.33 -1.12 -10.60
C ASP A 153 -10.71 -2.46 -11.02
N PHE A 154 -9.52 -2.79 -10.49
CA PHE A 154 -8.68 -3.88 -10.96
C PHE A 154 -9.37 -5.26 -10.89
N LEU A 155 -9.83 -5.67 -9.71
CA LEU A 155 -10.48 -6.96 -9.47
C LEU A 155 -12.01 -6.87 -9.44
N GLY A 156 -12.55 -5.67 -9.26
CA GLY A 156 -13.96 -5.41 -9.04
C GLY A 156 -14.35 -5.43 -7.56
N LYS A 157 -15.54 -4.88 -7.28
CA LYS A 157 -16.05 -4.63 -5.92
C LYS A 157 -16.14 -5.89 -5.04
N GLU A 158 -16.50 -7.02 -5.62
CA GLU A 158 -16.67 -8.29 -4.89
C GLU A 158 -15.32 -8.85 -4.45
N LEU A 159 -14.43 -9.16 -5.39
CA LEU A 159 -13.10 -9.71 -5.09
C LEU A 159 -12.25 -8.74 -4.28
N GLY A 160 -12.23 -7.44 -4.62
CA GLY A 160 -11.53 -6.44 -3.82
C GLY A 160 -12.07 -6.34 -2.38
N GLY A 161 -13.38 -6.57 -2.21
CA GLY A 161 -14.04 -6.62 -0.90
C GLY A 161 -13.53 -7.77 -0.05
N LEU A 162 -13.44 -8.96 -0.65
CA LEU A 162 -12.91 -10.17 -0.01
C LEU A 162 -11.43 -10.01 0.38
N VAL A 163 -10.60 -9.41 -0.48
CA VAL A 163 -9.20 -9.09 -0.11
C VAL A 163 -9.14 -8.17 1.10
N ALA A 164 -10.00 -7.13 1.14
CA ALA A 164 -10.04 -6.20 2.27
C ALA A 164 -10.48 -6.90 3.57
N GLU A 165 -11.40 -7.87 3.50
CA GLU A 165 -11.81 -8.67 4.64
C GLU A 165 -10.68 -9.56 5.17
N GLU A 166 -9.95 -10.25 4.30
CA GLU A 166 -8.78 -11.05 4.69
C GLU A 166 -7.69 -10.18 5.36
N VAL A 167 -7.40 -9.00 4.79
CA VAL A 167 -6.43 -8.06 5.38
C VAL A 167 -6.89 -7.56 6.75
N ARG A 168 -8.17 -7.21 6.92
CA ARG A 168 -8.70 -6.83 8.22
C ARG A 168 -8.62 -7.99 9.20
N ALA A 169 -8.96 -9.21 8.80
CA ALA A 169 -8.85 -10.39 9.65
C ALA A 169 -7.41 -10.59 10.12
N LEU A 170 -6.42 -10.53 9.21
CA LEU A 170 -5.00 -10.60 9.54
C LEU A 170 -4.55 -9.49 10.50
N HIS A 171 -5.12 -8.28 10.41
CA HIS A 171 -4.78 -7.21 11.34
C HIS A 171 -5.31 -7.50 12.76
N HIS A 172 -6.51 -8.09 12.87
CA HIS A 172 -7.11 -8.43 14.17
C HIS A 172 -6.43 -9.62 14.88
N THR A 173 -5.67 -10.46 14.17
CA THR A 173 -4.90 -11.54 14.82
C THR A 173 -3.65 -11.05 15.55
N GLY A 174 -3.24 -9.79 15.38
CA GLY A 174 -2.04 -9.25 16.01
C GLY A 174 -0.73 -9.66 15.34
N LEU A 175 -0.77 -10.26 14.15
CA LEU A 175 0.42 -10.72 13.39
C LEU A 175 1.20 -9.58 12.73
N PHE A 176 0.72 -8.34 12.81
CA PHE A 176 1.36 -7.17 12.23
C PHE A 176 2.50 -6.67 13.14
N THR A 177 3.66 -6.41 12.56
CA THR A 177 4.83 -5.86 13.25
C THR A 177 5.14 -4.45 12.76
N ASP A 178 5.82 -3.64 13.58
CA ASP A 178 6.23 -2.29 13.16
C ASP A 178 7.13 -2.37 11.91
N GLY A 179 6.88 -1.50 10.92
CA GLY A 179 7.61 -1.47 9.66
C GLY A 179 9.13 -1.33 9.86
N GLN A 180 9.89 -2.25 9.25
CA GLN A 180 11.35 -2.28 9.36
C GLN A 180 12.05 -1.61 8.15
N LEU A 181 13.30 -1.19 8.37
CA LEU A 181 14.19 -0.59 7.36
C LEU A 181 15.32 -1.54 6.99
N VAL A 182 15.81 -1.45 5.75
CA VAL A 182 16.91 -2.29 5.23
C VAL A 182 18.26 -1.98 5.92
N SER A 183 18.44 -0.78 6.47
CA SER A 183 19.60 -0.40 7.27
C SER A 183 19.15 0.33 8.52
N GLN A 184 19.17 -0.36 9.66
CA GLN A 184 18.96 0.27 10.97
C GLN A 184 20.27 0.98 11.38
N LYS A 185 20.31 2.30 11.18
CA LYS A 185 21.36 3.18 11.73
C LYS A 185 20.86 4.04 12.90
N SER A 186 19.57 3.99 13.22
CA SER A 186 18.94 4.68 14.36
C SER A 186 17.97 3.75 15.07
N ASP A 187 17.79 3.98 16.38
CA ASP A 187 16.97 3.15 17.27
C ASP A 187 15.44 3.35 17.10
N SER A 188 14.99 4.34 16.31
CA SER A 188 13.56 4.66 16.11
C SER A 188 13.12 4.50 14.64
N SER A 189 12.72 3.30 14.23
CA SER A 189 12.11 3.08 12.89
C SER A 189 10.83 3.90 12.67
N LYS A 190 10.15 4.26 13.76
CA LYS A 190 8.90 5.04 13.78
C LYS A 190 9.04 6.47 13.24
N ASP A 191 10.25 7.04 13.29
CA ASP A 191 10.50 8.38 12.77
C ASP A 191 10.57 8.40 11.23
N ILE A 192 10.75 7.23 10.61
CA ILE A 192 10.89 7.07 9.16
C ILE A 192 9.59 6.51 8.57
N ARG A 193 8.97 5.54 9.23
CA ARG A 193 7.68 4.95 8.81
C ARG A 193 6.82 4.58 10.02
N GLY A 194 5.54 4.93 9.95
CA GLY A 194 4.56 4.68 11.02
C GLY A 194 3.60 3.53 10.77
N ASP A 195 3.85 2.70 9.77
CA ASP A 195 2.99 1.56 9.43
C ASP A 195 3.37 0.27 10.15
N LYS A 196 2.39 -0.62 10.24
CA LYS A 196 2.57 -2.00 10.64
C LYS A 196 2.45 -2.91 9.43
N ILE A 197 3.25 -3.96 9.36
CA ILE A 197 3.31 -4.86 8.21
C ILE A 197 3.23 -6.33 8.61
N THR A 198 2.81 -7.17 7.66
CA THR A 198 3.02 -8.62 7.71
C THR A 198 3.33 -9.14 6.31
N TRP A 199 4.06 -10.25 6.22
CA TRP A 199 4.46 -10.86 4.95
C TRP A 199 3.64 -12.11 4.68
N VAL A 200 2.92 -12.11 3.56
CA VAL A 200 1.99 -13.18 3.17
C VAL A 200 2.49 -13.88 1.91
N GLU A 201 2.60 -15.21 1.97
CA GLU A 201 2.92 -16.04 0.80
C GLU A 201 1.67 -16.33 -0.06
N GLY A 202 0.50 -16.29 0.57
CA GLY A 202 -0.80 -16.60 -0.03
C GLY A 202 -1.22 -18.05 0.20
N LYS A 203 -0.46 -18.85 0.96
CA LYS A 203 -0.80 -20.25 1.29
C LYS A 203 -1.39 -20.38 2.69
N GLU A 204 -1.28 -19.33 3.48
CA GLU A 204 -1.77 -19.24 4.85
C GLU A 204 -3.30 -19.37 4.88
N PRO A 205 -3.88 -19.97 5.95
CA PRO A 205 -5.32 -19.99 6.14
C PRO A 205 -5.90 -18.56 6.16
N GLY A 206 -6.98 -18.32 5.42
CA GLY A 206 -7.63 -17.01 5.35
C GLY A 206 -6.93 -16.00 4.44
N CYS A 207 -5.98 -16.44 3.60
CA CYS A 207 -5.28 -15.59 2.62
C CYS A 207 -5.54 -16.02 1.16
N GLN A 208 -6.64 -16.73 0.90
CA GLN A 208 -6.92 -17.32 -0.42
C GLN A 208 -7.18 -16.23 -1.48
N THR A 209 -7.85 -15.15 -1.10
CA THR A 209 -8.17 -14.05 -2.00
C THR A 209 -6.96 -13.14 -2.21
N ILE A 210 -6.14 -12.93 -1.18
CA ILE A 210 -4.82 -12.29 -1.31
C ILE A 210 -3.95 -13.06 -2.33
N ARG A 211 -3.97 -14.40 -2.30
CA ARG A 211 -3.29 -15.22 -3.32
C ARG A 211 -3.84 -15.00 -4.72
N LEU A 212 -5.16 -14.89 -4.87
CA LEU A 212 -5.78 -14.60 -6.18
C LEU A 212 -5.34 -13.22 -6.72
N LEU A 213 -5.26 -12.21 -5.84
CA LEU A 213 -4.70 -10.90 -6.19
C LEU A 213 -3.25 -11.02 -6.69
N MET A 214 -2.40 -11.72 -5.93
CA MET A 214 -0.99 -11.93 -6.30
C MET A 214 -0.84 -12.65 -7.65
N ASN A 215 -1.65 -13.69 -7.89
CA ASN A 215 -1.66 -14.39 -9.17
C ASN A 215 -2.10 -13.47 -10.31
N SER A 216 -3.07 -12.58 -10.07
CA SER A 216 -3.56 -11.61 -11.06
C SER A 216 -2.49 -10.56 -11.40
N MET A 217 -1.73 -10.09 -10.40
CA MET A 217 -0.55 -9.23 -10.63
C MET A 217 0.53 -9.95 -11.44
N ASP A 218 0.82 -11.21 -11.10
CA ASP A 218 1.81 -12.04 -11.80
C ASP A 218 1.40 -12.29 -13.25
N ASP A 219 0.11 -12.46 -13.52
CA ASP A 219 -0.43 -12.63 -14.86
C ASP A 219 -0.22 -11.38 -15.72
N LEU A 220 -0.48 -10.18 -15.19
CA LEU A 220 -0.18 -8.93 -15.89
C LEU A 220 1.31 -8.80 -16.21
N ILE A 221 2.17 -9.01 -15.20
CA ILE A 221 3.63 -8.88 -15.39
C ILE A 221 4.16 -9.90 -16.39
N ARG A 222 3.62 -11.12 -16.43
CA ARG A 222 4.00 -12.12 -17.43
C ARG A 222 3.71 -11.64 -18.86
N HIS A 223 2.59 -10.97 -19.09
CA HIS A 223 2.27 -10.38 -20.39
C HIS A 223 3.15 -9.16 -20.73
N CYS A 224 3.59 -8.43 -19.71
CA CYS A 224 4.50 -7.28 -19.83
C CYS A 224 5.98 -7.67 -19.99
N ASN A 225 6.37 -8.89 -19.59
CA ASN A 225 7.78 -9.29 -19.51
C ASN A 225 8.48 -9.17 -20.87
N GLY A 226 9.71 -8.66 -20.85
CA GLY A 226 10.49 -8.31 -22.05
C GLY A 226 10.03 -7.04 -22.78
N LYS A 227 9.02 -6.32 -22.27
CA LYS A 227 8.54 -5.04 -22.84
C LYS A 227 8.57 -3.87 -21.84
N LEU A 228 8.96 -4.12 -20.59
CA LEU A 228 9.11 -3.13 -19.54
C LEU A 228 10.58 -2.67 -19.49
N GLY A 229 10.91 -1.66 -20.28
CA GLY A 229 12.31 -1.28 -20.54
C GLY A 229 13.14 -2.49 -20.98
N ASN A 230 14.32 -2.64 -20.38
CA ASN A 230 15.25 -3.75 -20.66
C ASN A 230 15.21 -4.84 -19.57
N TYR A 231 14.21 -4.84 -18.70
CA TYR A 231 14.14 -5.77 -17.57
C TYR A 231 13.69 -7.17 -17.97
N LYS A 232 14.31 -8.17 -17.33
CA LYS A 232 13.92 -9.58 -17.41
C LYS A 232 13.36 -10.01 -16.07
N ILE A 233 12.04 -9.92 -15.93
CA ILE A 233 11.40 -10.22 -14.66
C ILE A 233 11.27 -11.73 -14.49
N ASN A 234 11.85 -12.29 -13.42
CA ASN A 234 11.86 -13.74 -13.16
C ASN A 234 11.34 -14.14 -11.76
N GLY A 235 10.90 -13.18 -10.96
CA GLY A 235 10.37 -13.44 -9.64
C GLY A 235 9.89 -12.18 -8.95
N ARG A 236 9.33 -12.35 -7.75
CA ARG A 236 8.93 -11.25 -6.87
C ARG A 236 9.07 -11.62 -5.39
N THR A 237 8.90 -10.65 -4.52
CA THR A 237 8.77 -10.86 -3.08
C THR A 237 7.46 -11.58 -2.73
N LYS A 238 7.35 -12.02 -1.46
CA LYS A 238 6.05 -12.23 -0.80
C LYS A 238 5.26 -10.90 -0.79
N ALA A 239 3.96 -10.98 -0.55
CA ALA A 239 3.13 -9.79 -0.40
C ALA A 239 3.37 -9.13 0.96
N MET A 240 3.78 -7.88 0.97
CA MET A 240 3.83 -7.05 2.18
C MET A 240 2.46 -6.40 2.35
N VAL A 241 1.67 -6.90 3.31
CA VAL A 241 0.42 -6.28 3.71
C VAL A 241 0.74 -5.20 4.75
N ALA A 242 0.35 -3.96 4.49
CA ALA A 242 0.65 -2.81 5.33
C ALA A 242 -0.63 -2.15 5.86
N CYS A 243 -0.54 -1.67 7.10
CA CYS A 243 -1.57 -0.92 7.81
C CYS A 243 -0.94 0.36 8.38
N TYR A 244 -1.36 1.51 7.87
CA TYR A 244 -1.11 2.80 8.50
C TYR A 244 -2.32 3.05 9.42
N PRO A 245 -2.14 3.04 10.76
CA PRO A 245 -3.26 3.02 11.69
C PRO A 245 -4.04 4.34 11.75
N GLY A 246 -3.53 5.42 11.16
CA GLY A 246 -4.05 6.78 11.28
C GLY A 246 -3.12 7.64 12.14
N ASN A 247 -3.68 8.60 12.87
CA ASN A 247 -2.95 9.46 13.82
C ASN A 247 -1.77 10.24 13.21
N GLY A 248 -1.85 10.58 11.92
CA GLY A 248 -0.79 11.30 11.22
C GLY A 248 0.41 10.42 10.85
N THR A 249 0.32 9.09 11.00
CA THR A 249 1.39 8.18 10.55
C THR A 249 1.56 8.27 9.04
N GLY A 250 2.81 8.23 8.59
CA GLY A 250 3.18 8.29 7.17
C GLY A 250 4.48 7.53 6.92
N TYR A 251 5.07 7.78 5.75
CA TYR A 251 6.40 7.28 5.40
C TYR A 251 7.14 8.43 4.72
N VAL A 252 8.27 8.84 5.32
CA VAL A 252 9.15 9.86 4.76
C VAL A 252 9.59 9.53 3.33
N ARG A 253 10.01 10.56 2.60
CA ARG A 253 10.50 10.42 1.23
C ARG A 253 11.67 9.42 1.14
N HIS A 254 11.53 8.44 0.27
CA HIS A 254 12.51 7.39 0.05
C HIS A 254 12.50 6.89 -1.40
N VAL A 255 13.48 6.03 -1.71
CA VAL A 255 13.54 5.25 -2.95
C VAL A 255 13.48 3.79 -2.53
N ASP A 256 12.67 2.99 -3.23
CA ASP A 256 12.49 1.58 -2.87
C ASP A 256 13.80 0.80 -3.03
N ASN A 257 14.44 0.91 -4.20
CA ASN A 257 15.71 0.27 -4.52
C ASN A 257 16.81 1.31 -4.81
N PRO A 258 17.43 1.91 -3.77
CA PRO A 258 18.43 2.96 -3.96
C PRO A 258 19.81 2.41 -4.36
N ASN A 259 20.08 1.13 -4.08
CA ASN A 259 21.42 0.53 -4.09
C ASN A 259 21.56 -0.71 -4.99
N GLY A 260 20.56 -0.98 -5.84
CA GLY A 260 20.58 -2.08 -6.79
C GLY A 260 20.42 -3.46 -6.15
N ASP A 261 19.39 -3.66 -5.32
CA ASP A 261 19.08 -4.94 -4.67
C ASP A 261 18.31 -5.92 -5.58
N GLY A 262 18.02 -5.52 -6.82
CA GLY A 262 17.34 -6.31 -7.83
C GLY A 262 15.87 -5.97 -8.03
N ARG A 263 15.22 -5.19 -7.14
CA ARG A 263 13.82 -4.79 -7.33
C ARG A 263 13.71 -3.76 -8.44
N CYS A 264 12.95 -4.07 -9.49
CA CYS A 264 12.79 -3.18 -10.65
C CYS A 264 11.40 -2.54 -10.73
N VAL A 265 10.34 -3.25 -10.34
CA VAL A 265 8.96 -2.74 -10.37
C VAL A 265 8.31 -2.92 -9.00
N THR A 266 7.77 -1.83 -8.48
CA THR A 266 6.91 -1.82 -7.29
C THR A 266 5.46 -1.89 -7.75
N CYS A 267 4.69 -2.81 -7.17
CA CYS A 267 3.28 -3.00 -7.45
C CYS A 267 2.48 -2.90 -6.15
N ILE A 268 1.56 -1.95 -6.07
CA ILE A 268 0.74 -1.68 -4.87
C ILE A 268 -0.74 -1.82 -5.21
N TYR A 269 -1.49 -2.52 -4.37
CA TYR A 269 -2.94 -2.61 -4.42
C TYR A 269 -3.57 -1.98 -3.18
N TYR A 270 -4.53 -1.08 -3.39
CA TYR A 270 -5.17 -0.30 -2.33
C TYR A 270 -6.57 -0.82 -2.00
N LEU A 271 -6.94 -0.72 -0.71
CA LEU A 271 -8.11 -1.40 -0.13
C LEU A 271 -9.10 -0.47 0.58
N ASN A 272 -8.95 0.85 0.41
CA ASN A 272 -9.61 1.84 1.25
C ASN A 272 -10.88 2.38 0.58
N LYS A 273 -12.04 1.82 0.98
CA LYS A 273 -13.35 2.21 0.44
C LYS A 273 -13.66 3.65 0.83
N ASP A 274 -14.23 4.40 -0.12
CA ASP A 274 -14.74 5.75 0.09
C ASP A 274 -13.69 6.69 0.72
N TRP A 275 -12.41 6.52 0.35
CA TRP A 275 -11.31 7.33 0.87
C TRP A 275 -11.39 8.75 0.32
N ASP A 276 -11.49 9.74 1.22
CA ASP A 276 -11.33 11.16 0.89
C ASP A 276 -9.99 11.65 1.41
N ALA A 277 -9.04 11.89 0.50
CA ALA A 277 -7.71 12.37 0.85
C ALA A 277 -7.68 13.79 1.44
N LYS A 278 -8.70 14.61 1.21
CA LYS A 278 -8.78 15.97 1.80
C LYS A 278 -9.03 15.93 3.30
N VAL A 279 -9.70 14.88 3.77
CA VAL A 279 -10.02 14.67 5.19
C VAL A 279 -9.04 13.69 5.83
N SER A 280 -8.80 12.56 5.16
CA SER A 280 -8.04 11.44 5.72
C SER A 280 -6.55 11.47 5.39
N GLY A 281 -6.09 12.37 4.51
CA GLY A 281 -4.70 12.44 4.06
C GLY A 281 -4.26 11.17 3.33
N GLY A 282 -3.08 10.65 3.65
CA GLY A 282 -2.59 9.34 3.21
C GLY A 282 -2.27 9.21 1.71
N ILE A 283 -2.12 10.34 1.01
CA ILE A 283 -1.71 10.40 -0.39
C ILE A 283 -0.30 9.81 -0.55
N LEU A 284 -0.12 8.95 -1.56
CA LEU A 284 1.21 8.61 -2.05
C LEU A 284 1.65 9.69 -3.04
N ARG A 285 2.70 10.43 -2.70
CA ARG A 285 3.30 11.42 -3.60
C ARG A 285 4.59 10.86 -4.19
N ILE A 286 4.64 10.79 -5.51
CA ILE A 286 5.82 10.34 -6.26
C ILE A 286 6.45 11.54 -6.95
N PHE A 287 7.77 11.65 -6.93
CA PHE A 287 8.56 12.74 -7.53
C PHE A 287 9.40 12.20 -8.70
N PRO A 288 8.83 11.96 -9.90
CA PRO A 288 9.58 11.39 -11.01
C PRO A 288 10.83 12.21 -11.35
N GLU A 289 11.98 11.55 -11.45
CA GLU A 289 13.23 12.20 -11.80
C GLU A 289 13.12 12.88 -13.18
N GLY A 290 13.71 14.07 -13.31
CA GLY A 290 13.69 14.84 -14.55
C GLY A 290 12.34 15.47 -14.90
N LYS A 291 11.34 15.43 -14.00
CA LYS A 291 10.07 16.14 -14.17
C LYS A 291 9.93 17.25 -13.12
N ALA A 292 9.38 18.39 -13.56
CA ALA A 292 9.12 19.53 -12.68
C ALA A 292 7.89 19.33 -11.76
N GLN A 293 7.11 18.27 -12.00
CA GLN A 293 5.86 17.98 -11.30
C GLN A 293 5.94 16.64 -10.57
N PHE A 294 5.21 16.52 -9.46
CA PHE A 294 4.98 15.28 -8.74
C PHE A 294 3.64 14.65 -9.15
N ALA A 295 3.48 13.36 -8.88
CA ALA A 295 2.23 12.62 -9.05
C ALA A 295 1.64 12.29 -7.68
N ASP A 296 0.44 12.80 -7.41
CA ASP A 296 -0.34 12.46 -6.21
C ASP A 296 -1.31 11.33 -6.53
N ILE A 297 -1.22 10.26 -5.74
CA ILE A 297 -2.01 9.04 -5.92
C ILE A 297 -2.79 8.78 -4.64
N GLU A 298 -4.10 8.96 -4.73
CA GLU A 298 -5.01 8.59 -3.64
C GLU A 298 -5.06 7.06 -3.48
N PRO A 299 -5.08 6.54 -2.24
CA PRO A 299 -5.09 5.11 -1.94
C PRO A 299 -6.50 4.50 -2.09
N LYS A 300 -7.15 4.78 -3.22
CA LYS A 300 -8.53 4.39 -3.54
C LYS A 300 -8.70 2.86 -3.53
N PHE A 301 -9.82 2.37 -3.00
CA PHE A 301 -10.19 0.95 -3.10
C PHE A 301 -10.13 0.42 -4.54
N ASP A 302 -9.60 -0.80 -4.68
CA ASP A 302 -9.46 -1.54 -5.94
C ASP A 302 -8.57 -0.86 -6.99
N ARG A 303 -7.71 0.05 -6.56
CA ARG A 303 -6.65 0.64 -7.38
C ARG A 303 -5.39 -0.21 -7.31
N LEU A 304 -4.88 -0.56 -8.48
CA LEU A 304 -3.56 -1.14 -8.69
C LEU A 304 -2.60 -0.07 -9.23
N LEU A 305 -1.40 -0.01 -8.69
CA LEU A 305 -0.36 0.95 -9.05
C LEU A 305 0.93 0.20 -9.38
N PHE A 306 1.56 0.57 -10.49
CA PHE A 306 2.93 0.19 -10.84
C PHE A 306 3.82 1.42 -10.93
N PHE A 307 5.06 1.31 -10.46
CA PHE A 307 6.11 2.30 -10.74
C PHE A 307 7.50 1.65 -10.66
N TRP A 308 8.50 2.25 -11.30
CA TRP A 308 9.89 1.78 -11.20
C TRP A 308 10.41 1.92 -9.78
N SER A 309 11.02 0.87 -9.22
CA SER A 309 11.48 0.86 -7.82
C SER A 309 12.75 1.67 -7.57
N ASP A 310 13.51 2.01 -8.61
CA ASP A 310 14.81 2.68 -8.47
C ASP A 310 14.68 4.21 -8.30
N ARG A 311 15.82 4.90 -8.42
CA ARG A 311 15.97 6.35 -8.21
C ARG A 311 15.11 7.22 -9.12
N ARG A 312 14.49 6.66 -10.16
CA ARG A 312 13.53 7.37 -11.01
C ARG A 312 12.28 7.82 -10.27
N ASN A 313 11.89 7.14 -9.18
CA ASN A 313 10.66 7.43 -8.45
C ASN A 313 10.87 7.54 -6.92
N PRO A 314 11.58 8.56 -6.42
CA PRO A 314 11.51 8.94 -5.00
C PRO A 314 10.05 9.24 -4.64
N HIS A 315 9.58 8.73 -3.51
CA HIS A 315 8.18 8.88 -3.11
C HIS A 315 8.01 8.89 -1.59
N GLU A 316 6.89 9.44 -1.13
CA GLU A 316 6.52 9.54 0.28
C GLU A 316 5.03 9.23 0.47
N VAL A 317 4.68 8.69 1.64
CA VAL A 317 3.28 8.56 2.07
C VAL A 317 3.01 9.70 3.03
N GLN A 318 2.16 10.63 2.60
CA GLN A 318 1.72 11.74 3.46
C GLN A 318 0.98 11.22 4.70
N PRO A 319 0.95 12.01 5.80
CA PRO A 319 0.24 11.65 7.01
C PRO A 319 -1.19 11.15 6.74
N ALA A 320 -1.51 9.96 7.24
CA ALA A 320 -2.85 9.38 7.20
C ALA A 320 -3.55 9.60 8.54
N PHE A 321 -4.80 10.07 8.52
CA PHE A 321 -5.62 10.32 9.70
C PHE A 321 -6.76 9.30 9.88
N ALA A 322 -6.89 8.38 8.92
CA ALA A 322 -7.73 7.20 9.02
C ALA A 322 -6.89 5.94 8.76
N THR A 323 -7.42 4.77 9.16
CA THR A 323 -6.73 3.50 8.92
C THR A 323 -6.64 3.22 7.41
N ARG A 324 -5.42 3.09 6.89
CA ARG A 324 -5.10 2.90 5.48
C ARG A 324 -4.38 1.57 5.27
N TYR A 325 -4.98 0.70 4.46
CA TYR A 325 -4.42 -0.58 4.06
C TYR A 325 -3.89 -0.55 2.62
N ALA A 326 -2.80 -1.28 2.40
CA ALA A 326 -2.25 -1.55 1.07
C ALA A 326 -1.52 -2.90 1.06
N ILE A 327 -1.47 -3.54 -0.11
CA ILE A 327 -0.67 -4.74 -0.34
C ILE A 327 0.40 -4.41 -1.38
N THR A 328 1.67 -4.64 -1.07
CA THR A 328 2.79 -4.35 -1.97
C THR A 328 3.53 -5.63 -2.34
N VAL A 329 3.88 -5.78 -3.62
CA VAL A 329 4.86 -6.77 -4.10
C VAL A 329 5.92 -6.05 -4.93
N TRP A 330 7.16 -6.54 -4.85
CA TRP A 330 8.25 -6.06 -5.71
C TRP A 330 8.70 -7.16 -6.65
N TYR A 331 8.75 -6.85 -7.95
CA TYR A 331 9.28 -7.73 -8.97
C TYR A 331 10.77 -7.53 -9.15
N PHE A 332 11.48 -8.63 -9.38
CA PHE A 332 12.94 -8.66 -9.51
C PHE A 332 13.35 -8.72 -10.97
N ASP A 333 14.33 -7.90 -11.34
CA ASP A 333 15.12 -8.12 -12.55
C ASP A 333 16.12 -9.26 -12.30
N ALA A 334 16.17 -10.22 -13.22
CA ALA A 334 17.00 -11.41 -13.09
C ALA A 334 18.49 -11.08 -12.93
N ASP A 335 19.00 -10.19 -13.80
CA ASP A 335 20.41 -9.88 -13.92
C ASP A 335 20.88 -9.04 -12.72
N GLU A 336 20.12 -8.01 -12.33
CA GLU A 336 20.41 -7.18 -11.16
C GLU A 336 20.31 -7.97 -9.86
N ARG A 337 19.28 -8.81 -9.71
CA ARG A 337 19.10 -9.63 -8.50
C ARG A 337 20.22 -10.65 -8.34
N ALA A 338 20.71 -11.23 -9.43
CA ALA A 338 21.86 -12.13 -9.39
C ALA A 338 23.12 -11.42 -8.88
N ARG A 339 23.43 -10.22 -9.40
CA ARG A 339 24.56 -9.40 -8.92
C ARG A 339 24.41 -9.00 -7.45
N ALA A 340 23.20 -8.61 -7.03
CA ALA A 340 22.92 -8.25 -5.64
C ALA A 340 23.19 -9.41 -4.68
N LYS A 341 22.73 -10.63 -5.01
CA LYS A 341 22.97 -11.82 -4.17
C LYS A 341 24.46 -12.09 -3.96
N VAL A 342 25.28 -11.93 -5.00
CA VAL A 342 26.74 -12.07 -4.88
C VAL A 342 27.29 -11.03 -3.89
N LYS A 343 26.97 -9.75 -4.08
CA LYS A 343 27.43 -8.65 -3.22
C LYS A 343 27.05 -8.83 -1.74
N TYR A 344 25.86 -9.35 -1.46
CA TYR A 344 25.42 -9.62 -0.08
C TYR A 344 26.10 -10.85 0.54
N LEU A 345 26.42 -11.86 -0.26
CA LEU A 345 27.13 -13.07 0.20
C LEU A 345 28.63 -12.83 0.40
N THR A 346 29.27 -12.01 -0.45
CA THR A 346 30.71 -11.73 -0.36
C THR A 346 31.07 -10.70 0.72
N GLY A 347 30.08 -10.06 1.36
CA GLY A 347 30.34 -9.16 2.49
C GLY A 347 31.06 -7.86 2.14
N GLU A 348 31.21 -7.53 0.84
CA GLU A 348 31.71 -6.24 0.36
C GLU A 348 30.67 -5.14 0.62
N LYS A 349 30.44 -4.84 1.91
CA LYS A 349 29.96 -3.54 2.33
C LYS A 349 30.96 -2.54 1.76
N GLY A 350 30.45 -1.58 0.98
CA GLY A 350 31.25 -0.58 0.28
C GLY A 350 32.41 -0.09 1.14
N VAL A 351 33.59 -0.10 0.52
CA VAL A 351 34.88 0.36 1.05
C VAL A 351 34.67 1.35 2.19
N ARG A 352 35.02 0.93 3.41
CA ARG A 352 35.17 1.80 4.55
C ARG A 352 36.34 2.73 4.20
N VAL A 353 36.04 3.89 3.63
CA VAL A 353 37.04 4.95 3.46
C VAL A 353 37.32 5.48 4.86
N GLU A 354 38.44 5.06 5.43
CA GLU A 354 38.99 5.73 6.60
C GLU A 354 39.32 7.16 6.19
N LEU A 355 38.75 8.14 6.90
CA LEU A 355 39.11 9.54 6.74
C LEU A 355 40.59 9.69 7.13
N ASN A 356 41.36 10.34 6.27
CA ASN A 356 42.79 10.60 6.46
C ASN A 356 43.07 11.17 7.85
N LYS A 357 44.09 10.64 8.52
CA LYS A 357 44.66 11.26 9.72
C LYS A 357 45.29 12.61 9.35
N PRO A 358 45.17 13.66 10.19
CA PRO A 358 45.93 14.88 9.99
C PRO A 358 47.43 14.56 10.02
N SER A 359 48.12 15.01 8.98
CA SER A 359 49.57 14.98 8.88
C SER A 359 50.18 16.01 9.82
N ASP A 360 50.74 15.58 10.95
CA ASP A 360 51.66 16.39 11.72
C ASP A 360 53.07 15.84 11.54
N SER A 361 53.74 16.35 10.51
CA SER A 361 55.20 16.39 10.43
C SER A 361 55.66 17.80 10.75
N ILE A 362 56.03 18.04 12.00
CA ILE A 362 56.98 19.09 12.36
C ILE A 362 57.99 18.44 13.30
N GLY A 363 59.19 18.21 12.76
CA GLY A 363 60.35 17.84 13.55
C GLY A 363 60.74 18.97 14.50
N LYS A 364 61.37 18.60 15.60
CA LYS A 364 62.34 19.44 16.29
C LYS A 364 63.47 18.57 16.79
N ASP A 365 64.68 19.02 16.46
CA ASP A 365 65.96 18.67 17.04
C ASP A 365 65.90 18.57 18.57
N VAL A 366 66.56 17.55 19.14
CA VAL A 366 67.87 17.60 19.84
C VAL A 366 68.35 16.17 20.05
#